data_AF-A0A2U3LAT4-F1
#
_entry.id   AF-A0A2U3LAT4-F1
#
_cell.length_a   1.000
_cell.length_b   1.000
_cell.length_c   1.000
_cell.angle_alpha   90.00
_cell.angle_beta   90.00
_cell.angle_gamma   90.00
#
_symmetry.space_group_name_H-M   'P 1'
#
loop_
_entity.id
_entity.type
_entity.pdbx_description
1 polymer ?
#
loop_
_entity_poly.entity_id
_entity_poly.type
_entity_poly.pdbx_seq_one_letter_code
_entity_poly.pdbx_strand_id
1 'polypeptide(L)'
;MPDVRAAVRTEVRRRARYRCEYCLVPESLALVGHEIDHIIAAKHGGGTSVENLALCCALCNRHKGSDLVSIDPETGATERLFHPRRDSWHEHFELSPHFSHSADRCGAGTRACRVGHLLAVVTQCRREASA
;
A
#
# COMPACT_ATOMS: atom_id res chain seq x y z
N MET A 1 9.13 15.69 9.12
CA MET A 1 8.23 15.53 7.95
C MET A 1 8.07 16.90 7.32
N PRO A 2 8.32 17.08 6.02
CA PRO A 2 8.05 18.35 5.34
C PRO A 2 6.56 18.70 5.44
N ASP A 3 6.23 19.97 5.65
CA ASP A 3 4.84 20.41 5.67
C ASP A 3 4.21 20.24 4.28
N VAL A 4 3.09 19.51 4.22
CA VAL A 4 2.33 19.27 2.98
C VAL A 4 1.19 20.28 2.94
N ARG A 5 1.26 21.23 2.00
CA ARG A 5 0.23 22.27 1.82
C ARG A 5 -1.18 21.68 1.77
N ALA A 6 -2.14 22.35 2.40
CA ALA A 6 -3.53 21.90 2.47
C ALA A 6 -4.14 21.56 1.10
N ALA A 7 -3.88 22.38 0.08
CA ALA A 7 -4.35 22.12 -1.30
C ALA A 7 -3.83 20.78 -1.86
N VAL A 8 -2.56 20.45 -1.61
CA VAL A 8 -1.95 19.18 -2.03
C VAL A 8 -2.58 18.01 -1.27
N ARG A 9 -2.81 18.15 0.03
CA ARG A 9 -3.49 17.12 0.85
C ARG A 9 -4.90 16.83 0.34
N THR A 10 -5.64 17.85 -0.07
CA THR A 10 -6.99 17.72 -0.64
C THR A 10 -6.95 17.03 -2.00
N GLU A 11 -6.03 17.43 -2.88
CA GLU A 11 -5.92 16.83 -4.21
C GLU A 11 -5.56 15.34 -4.15
N VAL A 12 -4.61 14.95 -3.29
CA VAL A 12 -4.24 13.53 -3.08
C VAL A 12 -5.45 12.72 -2.60
N ARG A 13 -6.21 13.23 -1.61
CA ARG A 13 -7.42 12.55 -1.12
C ARG A 13 -8.48 12.37 -2.20
N ARG A 14 -8.73 13.43 -2.98
CA ARG A 14 -9.73 13.42 -4.04
C ARG A 14 -9.35 12.46 -5.16
N ARG A 15 -8.08 12.46 -5.59
CA ARG A 15 -7.54 11.50 -6.57
C ARG A 15 -7.72 10.05 -6.10
N ALA A 16 -7.44 9.80 -4.82
CA ALA A 16 -7.57 8.48 -4.21
C ALA A 16 -9.04 8.08 -3.94
N ARG A 17 -10.02 8.95 -4.25
CA ARG A 17 -11.44 8.75 -3.91
C ARG A 17 -11.65 8.41 -2.43
N TYR A 18 -10.85 9.05 -1.55
CA TYR A 18 -10.87 8.83 -0.10
C TYR A 18 -10.64 7.37 0.30
N ARG A 19 -9.79 6.65 -0.45
CA ARG A 19 -9.38 5.27 -0.17
C ARG A 19 -7.87 5.18 -0.07
N CYS A 20 -7.38 4.27 0.78
CA CYS A 20 -5.96 3.95 0.82
C CYS A 20 -5.51 3.49 -0.57
N GLU A 21 -4.47 4.09 -1.14
CA GLU A 21 -4.01 3.75 -2.49
C GLU A 21 -3.27 2.41 -2.56
N TYR A 22 -2.92 1.85 -1.39
CA TYR A 22 -2.30 0.53 -1.29
C TYR A 22 -3.34 -0.58 -1.11
N CYS A 23 -4.28 -0.42 -0.17
CA CYS A 23 -5.24 -1.48 0.17
C CYS A 23 -6.71 -1.20 -0.18
N LEU A 24 -7.00 -0.04 -0.78
CA LEU A 24 -8.34 0.41 -1.20
C LEU A 24 -9.38 0.58 -0.08
N VAL A 25 -8.99 0.43 1.19
CA VAL A 25 -9.84 0.70 2.36
C VAL A 25 -10.29 2.16 2.36
N PRO A 26 -11.60 2.46 2.39
CA PRO A 26 -12.12 3.81 2.54
C PRO A 26 -11.71 4.46 3.86
N GLU A 27 -11.44 5.77 3.86
CA GLU A 27 -11.26 6.57 5.08
C GLU A 27 -12.47 6.44 6.02
N SER A 28 -13.69 6.35 5.47
CA SER A 28 -14.93 6.21 6.25
C SER A 28 -15.03 4.91 7.05
N LEU A 29 -14.21 3.91 6.74
CA LEU A 29 -14.18 2.63 7.43
C LEU A 29 -12.96 2.51 8.38
N ALA A 30 -12.11 3.53 8.43
CA ALA A 30 -10.91 3.52 9.24
C ALA A 30 -11.15 4.15 10.61
N LEU A 31 -10.67 3.51 11.67
CA LEU A 31 -10.71 4.04 13.04
C LEU A 31 -9.81 5.27 13.21
N VAL A 32 -8.76 5.36 12.41
CA VAL A 32 -7.82 6.48 12.35
C VAL A 32 -7.82 7.00 10.92
N GLY A 33 -7.88 8.31 10.75
CA GLY A 33 -7.89 8.95 9.43
C GLY A 33 -6.62 8.61 8.62
N HIS A 34 -6.77 8.54 7.30
CA HIS A 34 -5.63 8.27 6.43
C HIS A 34 -4.67 9.45 6.38
N GLU A 35 -3.40 9.12 6.22
CA GLU A 35 -2.28 10.05 6.18
C GLU A 35 -1.80 10.24 4.74
N ILE A 36 -1.07 11.33 4.52
CA ILE A 36 -0.38 11.58 3.25
C ILE A 36 1.02 10.98 3.39
N ASP A 37 1.24 9.88 2.67
CA ASP A 37 2.50 9.15 2.62
C ASP A 37 3.32 9.55 1.39
N HIS A 38 4.63 9.61 1.54
CA HIS A 38 5.56 9.78 0.43
C HIS A 38 5.88 8.40 -0.17
N ILE A 39 5.49 8.16 -1.42
CA ILE A 39 5.75 6.90 -2.13
C ILE A 39 7.26 6.60 -2.09
N ILE A 40 8.07 7.58 -2.47
CA ILE A 40 9.51 7.62 -2.18
C ILE A 40 9.70 8.54 -0.98
N ALA A 41 10.15 7.99 0.16
CA ALA A 41 10.33 8.76 1.38
C ALA A 41 11.32 9.93 1.19
N ALA A 42 11.10 11.04 1.92
CA ALA A 42 11.97 12.22 1.85
C ALA A 42 13.45 11.90 2.16
N LYS A 43 13.71 10.94 3.06
CA LYS A 43 15.09 10.48 3.38
C LYS A 43 15.81 9.83 2.19
N HIS A 44 15.05 9.36 1.19
CA HIS A 44 15.56 8.80 -0.05
C HIS A 44 15.52 9.83 -1.21
N GLY A 45 15.35 11.12 -0.89
CA GLY A 45 15.29 12.19 -1.89
C GLY A 45 13.92 12.39 -2.54
N GLY A 46 12.87 11.74 -2.04
CA GLY A 46 11.52 11.92 -2.57
C GLY A 46 10.94 13.31 -2.28
N GLY A 47 10.46 13.97 -3.32
CA GLY A 47 9.86 15.31 -3.22
C GLY A 47 8.44 15.31 -2.65
N THR A 48 7.99 16.46 -2.15
CA THR A 48 6.60 16.69 -1.72
C THR A 48 5.78 17.23 -2.89
N SER A 49 5.54 16.38 -3.89
CA SER A 49 4.68 16.68 -5.04
C SER A 49 3.51 15.70 -5.11
N VAL A 50 2.43 16.05 -5.81
CA VAL A 50 1.24 15.20 -5.92
C VAL A 50 1.60 13.81 -6.50
N GLU A 51 2.60 13.76 -7.37
CA GLU A 51 3.07 12.54 -8.06
C GLU A 51 3.83 11.59 -7.12
N ASN A 52 4.43 12.09 -6.03
CA ASN A 52 5.16 11.29 -5.06
C ASN A 52 4.38 11.11 -3.74
N LEU A 53 3.16 11.62 -3.64
CA LEU A 53 2.32 11.48 -2.46
C LEU A 53 1.18 10.49 -2.72
N ALA A 54 0.82 9.71 -1.71
CA ALA A 54 -0.29 8.77 -1.73
C ALA A 54 -1.15 8.91 -0.46
N LEU A 55 -2.45 8.70 -0.58
CA LEU A 55 -3.32 8.54 0.59
C LEU A 55 -3.12 7.14 1.18
N CYS A 56 -2.74 7.05 2.44
CA CYS A 56 -2.34 5.80 3.06
C CYS A 56 -3.01 5.59 4.43
N CYS A 57 -3.58 4.40 4.66
CA CYS A 57 -4.09 4.07 5.99
C CYS A 57 -2.92 3.81 6.96
N ALA A 58 -3.18 3.93 8.27
CA ALA A 58 -2.15 3.77 9.29
C ALA A 58 -1.40 2.42 9.23
N LEU A 59 -2.06 1.36 8.77
CA LEU A 59 -1.49 0.01 8.72
C LEU A 59 -0.58 -0.18 7.51
N CYS A 60 -1.00 0.26 6.32
CA CYS A 60 -0.13 0.30 5.15
C CYS A 60 1.06 1.25 5.37
N ASN A 61 0.83 2.41 5.98
CA ASN A 61 1.88 3.39 6.27
C ASN A 61 2.93 2.79 7.20
N ARG A 62 2.51 2.12 8.27
CA ARG A 62 3.41 1.43 9.20
C ARG A 62 4.18 0.29 8.52
N HIS A 63 3.53 -0.47 7.64
CA HIS A 63 4.16 -1.60 6.96
C HIS A 63 5.22 -1.16 5.94
N LYS A 64 4.89 -0.18 5.10
CA LYS A 64 5.83 0.40 4.14
C LYS A 64 6.95 1.16 4.85
N GLY A 65 6.59 1.96 5.85
CA GLY A 65 7.48 2.91 6.48
C GLY A 65 8.19 3.76 5.43
N SER A 66 9.51 3.77 5.51
CA SER A 66 10.37 4.48 4.56
C SER A 66 10.89 3.62 3.42
N ASP A 67 10.54 2.34 3.40
CA ASP A 67 11.22 1.35 2.57
C ASP A 67 10.71 1.42 1.12
N LEU A 68 11.58 1.05 0.18
CA LEU A 68 11.26 0.98 -1.25
C LEU A 68 11.23 -0.48 -1.75
N VAL A 69 11.77 -1.39 -0.96
CA VAL A 69 11.92 -2.81 -1.25
C VAL A 69 11.63 -3.61 0.02
N SER A 70 11.24 -4.87 -0.16
CA SER A 70 11.17 -5.87 0.91
C SER A 70 12.06 -7.06 0.53
N ILE A 71 12.41 -7.87 1.53
CA ILE A 71 13.08 -9.14 1.30
C ILE A 71 12.02 -10.22 1.41
N ASP A 72 11.90 -11.03 0.36
CA ASP A 72 11.11 -12.23 0.44
C ASP A 72 11.73 -13.20 1.46
N PRO A 73 11.02 -13.58 2.53
CA PRO A 73 11.50 -14.56 3.49
C PRO A 73 11.74 -15.98 2.94
N GLU A 74 11.07 -16.38 1.85
CA GLU A 74 11.18 -17.73 1.31
C GLU A 74 12.36 -17.85 0.36
N THR A 75 12.51 -16.91 -0.58
CA THR A 75 13.60 -16.93 -1.58
C THR A 75 14.81 -16.09 -1.19
N GLY A 76 14.67 -15.17 -0.23
CA GLY A 76 15.68 -14.16 0.08
C GLY A 76 15.81 -13.06 -0.98
N ALA A 77 14.96 -13.07 -2.03
CA ALA A 77 15.01 -12.08 -3.10
C ALA A 77 14.63 -10.69 -2.59
N THR A 78 15.31 -9.67 -3.10
CA THR A 78 14.91 -8.27 -2.89
C THR A 78 13.83 -7.92 -3.90
N GLU A 79 12.66 -7.55 -3.42
CA GLU A 79 11.52 -7.20 -4.25
C GLU A 79 11.11 -5.75 -4.03
N ARG A 80 10.76 -5.05 -5.12
CA ARG A 80 10.27 -3.68 -5.04
C ARG A 80 8.87 -3.66 -4.44
N LEU A 81 8.63 -2.72 -3.51
CA LEU A 81 7.28 -2.46 -3.00
C LEU A 81 6.39 -1.85 -4.08
N PHE A 82 5.09 -2.11 -3.98
CA PHE A 82 4.08 -1.57 -4.88
C PHE A 82 4.13 -0.04 -4.97
N HIS A 83 4.02 0.48 -6.19
CA HIS A 83 4.10 1.90 -6.50
C HIS A 83 2.77 2.35 -7.14
N PRO A 84 1.89 3.06 -6.41
CA PRO A 84 0.51 3.36 -6.83
C PRO A 84 0.37 4.26 -8.07
N ARG A 85 1.48 4.81 -8.57
CA ARG A 85 1.53 5.62 -9.80
C ARG A 85 2.17 4.91 -11.00
N ARG A 86 2.77 3.73 -10.79
CA ARG A 86 3.50 2.97 -11.83
C ARG A 86 2.90 1.59 -12.05
N ASP A 87 2.32 1.02 -11.01
CA ASP A 87 1.82 -0.36 -11.00
C ASP A 87 0.29 -0.38 -11.12
N SER A 88 -0.24 -1.38 -11.82
CA SER A 88 -1.67 -1.64 -11.90
C SER A 88 -2.11 -2.44 -10.67
N TRP A 89 -2.99 -1.88 -9.84
CA TRP A 89 -3.40 -2.54 -8.59
C TRP A 89 -3.91 -3.97 -8.81
N HIS A 90 -4.70 -4.20 -9.86
CA HIS A 90 -5.30 -5.50 -10.18
C HIS A 90 -4.31 -6.55 -10.69
N GLU A 91 -3.10 -6.16 -11.09
CA GLU A 91 -2.03 -7.10 -11.47
C GLU A 91 -1.25 -7.62 -10.26
N HIS A 92 -1.29 -6.88 -9.15
CA HIS A 92 -0.56 -7.21 -7.94
C HIS A 92 -1.46 -7.75 -6.84
N PHE A 93 -2.74 -7.35 -6.81
CA PHE A 93 -3.62 -7.56 -5.68
C PHE A 93 -5.00 -8.04 -6.08
N GLU A 94 -5.57 -8.84 -5.20
CA GLU A 94 -6.96 -9.28 -5.29
C GLU A 94 -7.70 -8.96 -4.00
N LEU A 95 -8.99 -8.63 -4.11
CA LEU A 95 -9.87 -8.48 -2.96
C LEU A 95 -10.39 -9.87 -2.59
N SER A 96 -9.95 -10.40 -1.44
CA SER A 96 -10.51 -11.66 -0.94
C SER A 96 -11.84 -11.41 -0.20
N PRO A 97 -12.94 -12.08 -0.59
CA PRO A 97 -14.20 -12.03 0.14
C PRO A 97 -14.20 -12.90 1.40
N HIS A 98 -13.17 -13.73 1.61
CA HIS A 98 -13.13 -14.71 2.69
C HIS A 98 -12.02 -14.42 3.70
N PHE A 99 -12.43 -14.22 4.95
CA PHE A 99 -11.54 -14.16 6.10
C PHE A 99 -11.21 -15.59 6.57
N SER A 100 -10.32 -16.28 5.87
CA SER A 100 -9.81 -17.57 6.31
C SER A 100 -8.53 -17.37 7.13
N HIS A 101 -8.54 -17.88 8.37
CA HIS A 101 -7.39 -17.85 9.28
C HIS A 101 -6.19 -18.71 8.85
N SER A 102 -6.28 -19.42 7.73
CA SER A 102 -5.19 -20.25 7.20
C SER A 102 -4.19 -19.39 6.44
N ALA A 103 -3.07 -19.11 7.10
CA ALA A 103 -1.84 -18.62 6.49
C ALA A 103 -1.21 -19.72 5.62
N ASP A 104 -1.87 -20.11 4.53
CA ASP A 104 -1.39 -21.19 3.67
C ASP A 104 -1.18 -20.70 2.25
N ARG A 105 0.11 -20.54 1.93
CA ARG A 105 0.74 -20.55 0.60
C ARG A 105 0.32 -19.44 -0.36
N CYS A 106 1.06 -18.34 -0.30
CA CYS A 106 1.46 -17.58 -1.49
C CYS A 106 2.89 -17.12 -1.29
N GLY A 107 3.77 -17.67 -2.13
CA GLY A 107 5.19 -17.41 -2.08
C GLY A 107 5.52 -15.96 -2.42
N ALA A 108 6.63 -15.56 -1.84
CA ALA A 108 7.49 -14.48 -2.26
C ALA A 108 6.97 -13.05 -2.39
N GLY A 109 7.18 -12.27 -1.32
CA GLY A 109 7.36 -10.83 -1.41
C GLY A 109 6.09 -9.97 -1.41
N THR A 110 5.16 -10.24 -0.47
CA THR A 110 4.41 -9.23 0.31
C THR A 110 3.60 -9.94 1.37
N ARG A 111 4.03 -9.84 2.64
CA ARG A 111 3.25 -10.39 3.75
C ARG A 111 2.05 -9.48 4.01
N ALA A 112 0.88 -10.07 3.91
CA ALA A 112 -0.42 -9.48 4.17
C ALA A 112 -0.46 -8.59 5.42
N CYS A 113 -1.10 -7.44 5.26
CA CYS A 113 -1.48 -6.55 6.34
C CYS A 113 -2.65 -7.20 7.12
N ARG A 114 -2.43 -7.56 8.38
CA ARG A 114 -3.51 -7.97 9.29
C ARG A 114 -4.26 -6.69 9.73
N VAL A 115 -5.46 -6.47 9.18
CA VAL A 115 -6.33 -5.34 9.56
C VAL A 115 -7.65 -5.84 10.14
N GLY A 116 -7.66 -6.26 11.41
CA GLY A 116 -8.87 -6.37 12.25
C GLY A 116 -10.15 -6.89 11.58
N HIS A 117 -11.29 -6.24 11.92
CA HIS A 117 -12.66 -6.72 11.73
C HIS A 117 -13.46 -6.09 10.56
N LEU A 118 -12.85 -5.29 9.66
CA LEU A 118 -13.58 -4.65 8.54
C LEU A 118 -12.92 -4.88 7.17
N LEU A 119 -13.74 -5.28 6.19
CA LEU A 119 -13.39 -5.76 4.84
C LEU A 119 -12.38 -4.88 4.07
N ALA A 120 -11.16 -5.41 3.90
CA ALA A 120 -10.43 -5.49 2.63
C ALA A 120 -9.17 -6.33 2.88
N VAL A 121 -9.28 -7.66 2.73
CA VAL A 121 -8.10 -8.53 2.73
C VAL A 121 -7.45 -8.38 1.36
N VAL A 122 -6.33 -7.68 1.31
CA VAL A 122 -5.53 -7.51 0.11
C VAL A 122 -4.40 -8.53 0.15
N THR A 123 -4.57 -9.63 -0.58
CA THR A 123 -3.52 -10.61 -0.81
C THR A 123 -2.77 -10.22 -2.07
N GLN A 124 -1.45 -10.10 -1.99
CA GLN A 124 -0.63 -9.94 -3.18
C GLN A 124 -0.64 -11.27 -3.93
N CYS A 125 -1.30 -11.30 -5.09
CA CYS A 125 -1.36 -12.44 -5.97
C CYS A 125 -0.40 -12.17 -7.12
N ARG A 126 0.77 -12.81 -7.14
CA ARG A 126 1.54 -12.88 -8.39
C ARG A 126 0.86 -13.91 -9.28
N ARG A 127 0.36 -13.49 -10.44
CA ARG A 127 0.33 -14.41 -11.58
C ARG A 127 1.78 -14.63 -11.98
N GLU A 128 2.23 -15.88 -11.91
CA GLU A 128 3.41 -16.31 -12.63
C GLU A 128 3.21 -15.90 -14.10
N ALA A 129 3.96 -14.91 -14.58
CA ALA A 129 4.14 -14.73 -16.00
C ALA A 129 4.91 -15.95 -16.50
N SER A 130 4.17 -16.97 -16.92
CA SER A 130 4.72 -18.10 -17.65
C SER A 130 5.19 -17.62 -19.02
N ALA A 131 6.47 -17.88 -19.29
CA ALA A 131 7.19 -17.84 -20.57
C ALA A 131 7.46 -16.46 -21.21
#